data_AF-A0A536HSC4-F1
#
_entry.id   AF-A0A536HSC4-F1
#
_cell.length_a   1.000
_cell.length_b   1.000
_cell.length_c   1.000
_cell.angle_alpha   90.00
_cell.angle_beta   90.00
_cell.angle_gamma   90.00
#
_symmetry.space_group_name_H-M   'P 1'
#
loop_
_entity.id
_entity.type
_entity.pdbx_description
1 polymer ?
#
loop_
_entity_poly.entity_id
_entity_poly.type
_entity_poly.pdbx_seq_one_letter_code
_entity_poly.pdbx_strand_id
1 'polypeptide(L)' 'MKANAPPTVCDQCKRMPHWERLRGPDQQVRLADGRMVLRRGQGWVCTRCGHTIPISFEAYS' A
#
# COMPACT_ATOMS: atom_id res chain seq x y z
N MET A 1 13.45 -3.14 -11.33
CA MET A 1 13.06 -3.99 -10.20
C MET A 1 11.63 -4.48 -10.42
N LYS A 2 11.38 -5.80 -10.43
CA LYS A 2 10.00 -6.32 -10.46
C LYS A 2 9.34 -5.98 -9.12
N ALA A 3 8.15 -5.42 -9.16
CA ALA A 3 7.36 -5.21 -7.96
C ALA A 3 6.77 -6.54 -7.53
N ASN A 4 6.97 -6.96 -6.28
CA ASN A 4 6.18 -8.05 -5.74
C ASN A 4 4.72 -7.61 -5.70
N ALA A 5 3.81 -8.55 -5.99
CA ALA A 5 2.39 -8.31 -5.78
C ALA A 5 2.14 -8.01 -4.29
N PRO A 6 1.20 -7.11 -3.97
CA PRO A 6 0.84 -6.90 -2.57
C PRO A 6 0.17 -8.17 -2.01
N PRO A 7 0.23 -8.40 -0.69
CA PRO A 7 -0.48 -9.50 -0.06
C PRO A 7 -1.99 -9.34 -0.28
N THR A 8 -2.71 -10.45 -0.35
CA THR A 8 -4.18 -10.43 -0.56
C THR A 8 -4.92 -9.77 0.61
N VAL A 9 -4.35 -9.80 1.82
CA VAL A 9 -4.94 -9.24 3.04
C VAL A 9 -4.04 -8.14 3.62
N CYS A 10 -4.64 -7.05 4.10
CA CYS A 10 -3.90 -6.05 4.89
C CYS A 10 -3.81 -6.50 6.34
N ASP A 11 -2.60 -6.55 6.88
CA ASP A 11 -2.38 -6.96 8.28
C ASP A 11 -3.06 -6.08 9.32
N GLN A 12 -3.25 -4.79 9.01
CA GLN A 12 -3.91 -3.85 9.91
C GLN A 12 -5.44 -3.96 9.84
N CYS A 13 -5.99 -4.24 8.66
CA CYS A 13 -7.44 -4.36 8.48
C CYS A 13 -7.97 -5.77 8.72
N LYS A 14 -7.09 -6.79 8.64
CA LYS A 14 -7.43 -8.23 8.57
C LYS A 14 -8.54 -8.53 7.54
N ARG A 15 -8.57 -7.74 6.46
CA ARG A 15 -9.53 -7.81 5.36
C ARG A 15 -8.82 -7.55 4.04
N MET A 16 -9.42 -8.00 2.94
CA MET A 16 -8.96 -7.73 1.58
C MET A 16 -9.02 -6.21 1.33
N PRO A 17 -7.88 -5.51 1.21
CA PRO A 17 -7.85 -4.08 0.98
C PRO A 17 -7.85 -3.80 -0.53
N HIS A 18 -8.13 -2.55 -0.89
CA HIS A 18 -7.67 -2.03 -2.18
C HIS A 18 -6.25 -1.52 -2.00
N TRP A 19 -5.30 -2.12 -2.71
CA TRP A 19 -3.91 -1.70 -2.72
C TRP A 19 -3.69 -0.70 -3.85
N GLU A 20 -3.14 0.46 -3.52
CA GLU A 20 -2.62 1.40 -4.51
C GLU A 20 -1.10 1.31 -4.54
N ARG A 21 -0.52 1.36 -5.75
CA ARG A 21 0.93 1.30 -5.93
C ARG A 21 1.54 2.70 -5.78
N LEU A 22 2.52 2.82 -4.91
CA LEU A 22 3.38 3.98 -4.76
C LEU A 22 4.55 3.89 -5.74
N ARG A 23 4.72 4.92 -6.59
CA ARG A 23 5.68 4.90 -7.72
C ARG A 23 6.82 5.91 -7.62
N GLY A 24 6.83 6.79 -6.62
CA GLY A 24 7.75 7.94 -6.59
C GLY A 24 8.17 8.37 -5.19
N PRO A 25 9.02 9.40 -5.08
CA PRO A 25 9.53 9.89 -3.79
C PRO A 25 8.44 10.47 -2.91
N ASP A 26 7.40 11.07 -3.49
CA ASP A 26 6.20 11.58 -2.83
C ASP A 26 4.99 11.29 -3.72
N GLN A 27 3.93 10.70 -3.17
CA GLN A 27 2.66 10.45 -3.84
C GLN A 27 1.51 10.71 -2.86
N GLN A 28 0.51 11.48 -3.30
CA GLN A 28 -0.74 11.62 -2.56
C GLN A 28 -1.66 10.47 -2.89
N VAL A 29 -2.22 9.87 -1.87
CA VAL A 29 -3.11 8.72 -1.95
C VAL A 29 -4.42 9.09 -1.28
N ARG A 30 -5.53 8.82 -1.97
CA ARG A 30 -6.86 9.01 -1.40
C ARG A 30 -7.28 7.73 -0.66
N LEU A 31 -7.55 7.87 0.63
CA LEU A 31 -8.12 6.79 1.42
C LEU A 31 -9.63 6.68 1.20
N ALA A 32 -10.18 5.51 1.52
CA ALA A 32 -11.60 5.20 1.38
C ALA A 32 -12.51 6.08 2.25
N ASP A 33 -11.98 6.60 3.36
CA ASP A 33 -12.67 7.58 4.22
C ASP A 33 -12.59 9.02 3.69
N GLY A 34 -12.00 9.22 2.50
CA GLY A 34 -11.85 10.52 1.86
C GLY A 34 -10.61 11.30 2.30
N ARG A 35 -9.85 10.84 3.30
CA ARG A 35 -8.59 11.50 3.70
C ARG A 35 -7.54 11.36 2.61
N MET A 36 -6.81 12.44 2.36
CA MET A 36 -5.61 12.42 1.52
C MET A 36 -4.40 12.21 2.41
N VAL A 37 -3.56 11.23 2.08
CA VAL A 37 -2.29 11.00 2.79
C VAL A 37 -1.12 11.11 1.83
N LEU A 38 -0.07 11.80 2.25
CA LEU A 38 1.20 11.81 1.54
C LEU A 38 1.99 10.55 1.93
N ARG A 39 2.50 9.83 0.92
CA ARG A 39 3.35 8.66 1.10
C ARG A 39 4.62 8.83 0.29
N ARG A 40 5.73 8.34 0.87
CA ARG A 40 7.05 8.46 0.28
C ARG A 40 7.60 7.10 -0.11
N GLY A 41 8.35 7.10 -1.21
CA GLY A 41 9.02 5.92 -1.72
C GLY A 41 8.12 4.94 -2.48
N GLN A 42 8.70 3.79 -2.79
CA GLN A 42 8.06 2.76 -3.60
C GLN A 42 7.48 1.65 -2.72
N GLY A 43 6.22 1.27 -2.99
CA GLY A 43 5.52 0.30 -2.17
C GLY A 43 4.06 0.16 -2.55
N TRP A 44 3.29 -0.42 -1.64
CA TRP A 44 1.84 -0.55 -1.74
C TRP A 44 1.21 0.06 -0.51
N VAL A 45 0.14 0.82 -0.71
CA VAL A 45 -0.62 1.44 0.37
C VAL A 45 -2.03 0.89 0.37
N CYS A 46 -2.50 0.50 1.55
CA CYS A 46 -3.87 0.09 1.78
C CYS A 46 -4.73 1.36 1.77
N THR A 47 -5.60 1.53 0.78
CA THR A 47 -6.47 2.72 0.71
C THR A 47 -7.53 2.72 1.82
N ARG A 48 -7.73 1.63 2.55
CA ARG A 48 -8.68 1.58 3.67
C ARG A 48 -8.12 2.17 4.97
N CYS A 49 -6.88 1.83 5.34
CA CYS A 49 -6.28 2.27 6.61
C CYS A 49 -5.01 3.11 6.45
N GLY A 50 -4.49 3.25 5.23
CA GLY A 50 -3.26 3.99 4.94
C GLY A 50 -1.96 3.25 5.31
N HIS A 51 -2.03 1.99 5.74
CA HIS A 51 -0.86 1.17 6.02
C HIS A 51 -0.06 0.92 4.73
N THR A 52 1.27 0.97 4.83
CA THR A 52 2.17 0.89 3.66
C THR A 52 3.13 -0.26 3.83
N ILE A 53 3.33 -1.03 2.76
CA ILE A 53 4.31 -2.10 2.66
C ILE A 53 5.31 -1.78 1.54
N PRO A 54 6.60 -2.09 1.72
CA PRO A 54 7.62 -1.82 0.72
C PRO A 54 7.45 -2.74 -0.51
N ILE A 55 7.90 -2.26 -1.67
CA ILE A 55 7.79 -2.99 -2.95
C ILE A 55 8.63 -4.29 -2.99
N SER A 56 9.63 -4.37 -2.11
CA SER A 56 10.52 -5.50 -1.90
C SER A 56 10.06 -6.44 -0.79
N PHE A 57 8.84 -6.27 -0.27
CA PHE A 57 8.31 -7.17 0.76
C PHE A 57 8.23 -8.60 0.20
N GLU A 58 8.87 -9.55 0.88
CA GLU A 58 8.69 -10.98 0.66
C GLU A 58 7.39 -11.40 1.36
N ALA A 59 6.33 -11.60 0.59
CA ALA A 59 5.15 -12.27 1.10
C ALA A 59 5.56 -13.72 1.37
N TYR A 60 5.59 -14.12 2.65
CA TYR A 60 5.77 -15.53 3.02
C TYR A 60 4.70 -16.35 2.30
N SER A 61 5.15 -17.23 1.38
CA SER A 61 4.32 -18.16 0.62
C SER A 61 3.63 -19.19 1.49
#